data_AF-A0A6M5YG31-F1
#
_entry.id   AF-A0A6M5YG31-F1
#
_cell.length_a   1.000
_cell.length_b   1.000
_cell.length_c   1.000
_cell.angle_alpha   90.00
_cell.angle_beta   90.00
_cell.angle_gamma   90.00
#
_symmetry.space_group_name_H-M   'P 1'
#
loop_
_entity.id
_entity.type
_entity.pdbx_description
1 polymer ?
#
loop_
_entity_poly.entity_id
_entity_poly.type
_entity_poly.pdbx_seq_one_letter_code
_entity_poly.pdbx_strand_id
1 'polypeptide(L)' 'MFEVYAQVQAECARPVYVVRHREHRKGARWRTVATVPTRREALALVNGPGDWHIGETELTDSTTEGAEC' A
#
# COMPACT_ATOMS: atom_id res chain seq x y z
N MET A 1 20.38 31.47 -1.76
CA MET A 1 18.94 31.42 -1.44
C MET A 1 18.28 30.40 -2.38
N PHE A 2 18.61 29.11 -2.23
CA PHE A 2 18.13 28.01 -3.07
C PHE A 2 18.14 26.73 -2.23
N GLU A 3 17.33 26.65 -1.18
CA GLU A 3 17.43 25.49 -0.26
C GLU A 3 16.12 25.22 0.51
N VAL A 4 14.96 25.41 -0.13
CA VAL A 4 13.66 25.14 0.53
C VAL A 4 12.72 24.24 -0.28
N TYR A 5 13.05 23.87 -1.53
CA TYR A 5 12.14 23.14 -2.42
C TYR A 5 12.23 21.60 -2.34
N ALA A 6 13.11 21.04 -1.51
CA ALA A 6 13.26 19.58 -1.39
C ALA A 6 12.38 18.96 -0.28
N GLN A 7 11.80 19.76 0.61
CA GLN A 7 11.14 19.26 1.82
C GLN A 7 9.67 18.86 1.59
N VAL A 8 8.98 19.46 0.61
CA VAL A 8 7.52 19.29 0.39
C VAL A 8 7.17 17.94 -0.26
N GLN A 9 8.09 17.32 -1.00
CA GLN A 9 7.82 16.07 -1.71
C GLN A 9 7.70 14.83 -0.81
N ALA A 10 8.27 14.88 0.41
CA ALA A 10 8.24 13.75 1.33
C ALA A 10 6.88 13.58 2.06
N GLU A 11 5.99 14.58 2.00
CA GLU A 11 4.72 14.56 2.73
C GLU A 11 3.55 13.97 1.92
N CYS A 12 3.59 14.05 0.58
CA CYS A 12 2.50 13.55 -0.28
C CYS A 12 2.60 12.03 -0.57
N ALA A 13 3.77 11.39 -0.39
CA ALA A 13 3.94 9.94 -0.53
C ALA A 13 3.84 9.23 0.83
N ARG A 14 2.63 8.81 1.22
CA ARG A 14 2.47 7.92 2.38
C ARG A 14 2.54 6.46 1.95
N PRO A 15 3.37 5.62 2.61
CA PRO A 15 3.38 4.20 2.33
C PRO A 15 2.03 3.61 2.72
N VAL A 16 1.45 2.84 1.81
CA VAL A 16 0.28 2.01 2.05
C VAL A 16 0.66 0.54 1.90
N TYR A 17 -0.02 -0.32 2.65
CA TYR A 17 0.23 -1.74 2.67
C TYR A 17 -0.89 -2.46 1.95
N VAL A 18 -0.52 -3.20 0.90
CA VAL A 18 -1.43 -4.04 0.13
C VAL A 18 -1.37 -5.46 0.68
N VAL A 19 -2.50 -5.95 1.16
CA VAL A 19 -2.64 -7.32 1.66
C VAL A 19 -3.20 -8.19 0.54
N ARG A 20 -2.50 -9.26 0.20
CA ARG A 20 -2.91 -10.25 -0.79
C ARG A 20 -3.05 -11.61 -0.14
N HIS A 21 -4.07 -12.35 -0.55
CA HIS A 21 -4.35 -13.71 -0.11
C HIS A 21 -4.44 -14.65 -1.29
N ARG A 22 -3.95 -15.87 -1.09
CA ARG A 22 -4.14 -16.99 -1.98
C ARG A 22 -4.63 -18.17 -1.15
N GLU A 23 -5.79 -18.70 -1.51
CA GLU A 23 -6.29 -19.93 -0.90
C GLU A 23 -5.32 -21.09 -1.17
N HIS A 24 -5.12 -21.98 -0.19
CA HIS A 24 -4.28 -23.16 -0.35
C HIS A 24 -5.02 -24.27 -1.12
N ARG A 25 -5.36 -24.00 -2.38
CA ARG A 25 -5.98 -24.96 -3.30
C ARG A 25 -5.34 -24.88 -4.69
N LYS A 26 -5.31 -26.03 -5.37
CA LYS A 26 -4.77 -26.12 -6.73
C LYS A 26 -5.54 -25.17 -7.66
N GLY A 27 -4.81 -24.29 -8.35
CA GLY A 27 -5.39 -23.29 -9.25
C GLY A 27 -5.82 -21.98 -8.61
N ALA A 28 -5.65 -21.80 -7.28
CA ALA A 28 -5.88 -20.51 -6.64
C ALA A 28 -4.89 -19.45 -7.13
N ARG A 29 -5.39 -18.22 -7.25
CA ARG A 29 -4.61 -17.04 -7.66
C ARG A 29 -4.58 -16.04 -6.52
N TRP A 30 -3.53 -15.23 -6.50
CA TRP A 30 -3.42 -14.09 -5.59
C TRP A 30 -4.54 -13.09 -5.83
N ARG A 31 -5.19 -12.64 -4.75
CA ARG A 31 -6.21 -11.60 -4.76
C ARG A 31 -5.85 -10.54 -3.73
N THR A 32 -6.07 -9.29 -4.06
CA THR A 32 -5.94 -8.19 -3.09
C THR A 32 -7.15 -8.23 -2.17
N VAL A 33 -6.90 -8.32 -0.86
CA VAL A 33 -7.92 -8.35 0.18
C VAL A 33 -8.18 -6.94 0.70
N ALA A 34 -7.12 -6.15 0.88
CA ALA A 34 -7.22 -4.78 1.36
C ALA A 34 -5.98 -3.95 1.00
N THR A 35 -6.14 -2.64 1.05
CA THR A 35 -5.05 -1.66 1.09
C THR A 35 -5.24 -0.82 2.34
N VAL A 36 -4.24 -0.75 3.22
CA VAL A 36 -4.33 -0.09 4.52
C VAL A 36 -3.14 0.83 4.76
N PRO A 37 -3.30 1.93 5.51
CA PRO A 37 -2.22 2.91 5.69
C PRO A 37 -1.12 2.42 6.63
N THR A 38 -1.36 1.40 7.46
CA THR A 38 -0.36 0.93 8.43
C THR A 38 -0.11 -0.58 8.35
N ARG A 39 1.14 -0.98 8.62
CA ARG A 39 1.53 -2.39 8.67
C ARG A 39 0.78 -3.17 9.75
N ARG A 40 0.45 -2.51 10.86
CA ARG A 40 -0.28 -3.13 11.97
C ARG A 40 -1.69 -3.54 11.54
N GLU A 41 -2.39 -2.68 10.82
CA GLU A 41 -3.70 -3.00 10.24
C GLU A 41 -3.58 -4.12 9.20
N ALA A 42 -2.51 -4.10 8.39
CA ALA A 42 -2.27 -5.14 7.39
C ALA A 42 -2.11 -6.53 8.04
N LEU A 43 -1.39 -6.60 9.17
CA LEU A 43 -1.21 -7.83 9.94
C LEU A 43 -2.52 -8.30 10.59
N ALA A 44 -3.37 -7.37 11.05
CA ALA A 44 -4.67 -7.73 11.63
C ALA A 44 -5.61 -8.40 10.61
N LEU A 45 -5.40 -8.15 9.31
CA LEU A 45 -6.17 -8.76 8.22
C LEU A 45 -5.67 -10.16 7.84
N VAL A 46 -4.45 -10.54 8.23
CA VAL A 46 -3.91 -11.89 8.01
C VAL A 46 -4.59 -12.84 8.98
N ASN A 47 -5.62 -13.53 8.52
CA ASN A 47 -6.39 -14.45 9.35
C ASN A 47 -6.74 -15.73 8.59
N GLY A 48 -6.43 -16.88 9.18
CA GLY A 48 -6.83 -18.18 8.66
C GLY A 48 -5.91 -18.78 7.59
N PRO A 49 -6.31 -19.95 7.04
CA PRO A 49 -5.47 -20.75 6.16
C PRO A 49 -5.32 -20.14 4.77
N GLY A 50 -4.15 -20.37 4.17
CA GLY A 50 -3.76 -19.85 2.87
C GLY A 50 -2.40 -19.17 2.93
N ASP A 51 -1.95 -18.72 1.76
CA ASP A 51 -0.75 -17.91 1.65
C ASP A 51 -1.13 -16.43 1.72
N TRP A 52 -0.38 -15.68 2.52
CA TRP A 52 -0.57 -14.25 2.71
C TRP A 52 0.68 -13.50 2.28
N HIS A 53 0.48 -12.35 1.63
CA HIS A 53 1.56 -11.46 1.24
C HIS A 53 1.16 -10.03 1.57
N ILE A 54 2.04 -9.32 2.28
CA ILE A 54 1.89 -7.90 2.58
C ILE A 54 3.00 -7.18 1.82
N GLY A 55 2.60 -6.37 0.83
CA GLY A 55 3.51 -5.49 0.09
C GLY A 55 3.35 -4.06 0.56
N GLU A 56 4.44 -3.31 0.66
CA GLU A 56 4.42 -1.87 0.84
C GLU A 56 4.47 -1.20 -0.54
N THR A 57 3.62 -0.21 -0.77
CA THR A 57 3.62 0.61 -1.97
C THR A 57 3.35 2.05 -1.60
N GLU A 58 3.90 2.99 -2.35
CA GLU A 58 3.57 4.41 -2.19
C GLU A 58 2.26 4.67 -2.93
N LEU A 59 1.27 5.28 -2.26
CA LEU A 59 0.07 5.74 -2.92
C LEU A 59 0.44 7.01 -3.71
N THR A 60 0.87 6.83 -4.97
CA THR A 60 1.02 7.94 -5.88
C THR A 60 -0.36 8.27 -6.44
N ASP A 61 -0.99 9.33 -5.93
CA ASP A 61 -2.20 9.88 -6.54
C ASP A 61 -1.83 10.40 -7.94
N SER A 62 -1.93 9.51 -8.94
CA SER A 62 -1.67 9.86 -10.34
C SER A 62 -2.93 10.43 -11.00
N THR A 63 -3.94 10.83 -10.22
CA THR A 63 -5.19 11.44 -10.70
C THR A 63 -5.42 12.79 -10.05
N THR A 64 -4.38 13.61 -9.97
CA THR A 64 -4.65 15.04 -9.89
C THR A 64 -3.68 15.83 -10.77
N GLU A 65 -4.07 16.00 -12.04
CA GLU A 65 -3.77 17.22 -12.77
C GLU A 65 -4.46 18.37 -12.01
N GLY A 66 -3.84 18.89 -10.95
CA GLY A 66 -4.33 20.06 -10.21
C GLY A 66 -4.56 19.92 -8.70
N ALA A 67 -4.04 18.89 -8.03
CA ALA A 67 -3.84 18.99 -6.58
C ALA A 67 -2.44 19.55 -6.41
N GLU A 68 -2.41 20.86 -6.19
CA GLU A 68 -1.26 21.57 -5.66
C GLU A 68 -0.84 20.89 -4.33
N CYS A 69 0.09 19.94 -4.43
CA CYS A 69 1.29 19.93 -3.60
C CYS A 69 2.33 20.80 -4.36
#